data_AF-A0A2V7L4C7-F1
#
_entry.id   AF-A0A2V7L4C7-F1
#
_cell.length_a   1.000
_cell.length_b   1.000
_cell.length_c   1.000
_cell.angle_alpha   90.00
_cell.angle_beta   90.00
_cell.angle_gamma   90.00
#
_symmetry.space_group_name_H-M   'P 1'
#
loop_
_entity.id
_entity.type
_entity.pdbx_description
1 polymer ?
#
loop_
_entity_poly.entity_id
_entity_poly.type
_entity_poly.pdbx_seq_one_letter_code
_entity_poly.pdbx_strand_id
1 'polypeptide(L)' 'MSVTAILQKVPLFSQLAPAELERVAEITRERSYPRNSVILFEDDPGDALYVVATGQVKVVLIGEDGREVILSVLGEGD' A
#
# COMPACT_ATOMS: atom_id res chain seq x y z
N MET A 1 3.43 -15.93 -0.31
CA MET A 1 4.56 -15.15 0.27
C MET A 1 4.18 -14.79 1.69
N SER A 2 5.12 -14.73 2.64
CA SER A 2 4.81 -14.24 3.99
C SER A 2 4.77 -12.72 4.02
N VAL A 3 3.96 -12.13 4.92
CA VAL A 3 3.90 -10.68 5.13
C VAL A 3 5.29 -10.10 5.44
N THR A 4 6.08 -10.78 6.26
CA THR A 4 7.46 -10.40 6.59
C THR A 4 8.35 -10.27 5.35
N ALA A 5 8.21 -11.15 4.36
CA ALA A 5 9.00 -11.09 3.13
C ALA A 5 8.65 -9.88 2.26
N ILE A 6 7.39 -9.42 2.31
CA ILE A 6 6.95 -8.21 1.61
C ILE A 6 7.46 -6.98 2.35
N LEU A 7 7.26 -6.93 3.67
CA LEU A 7 7.72 -5.81 4.50
C LEU A 7 9.24 -5.59 4.39
N GLN A 8 10.04 -6.66 4.29
CA GLN A 8 11.49 -6.56 4.07
C GLN A 8 11.87 -5.83 2.77
N LYS A 9 11.02 -5.88 1.74
CA LYS A 9 11.25 -5.18 0.46
C LYS A 9 10.90 -3.69 0.53
N VAL A 10 10.05 -3.29 1.48
CA VAL A 10 9.61 -1.91 1.65
C VAL A 10 10.77 -1.09 2.25
N PRO A 11 11.23 -0.01 1.59
CA PRO A 11 12.36 0.79 2.07
C PRO A 11 12.20 1.26 3.52
N LEU A 12 10.97 1.60 3.92
CA LEU A 12 10.63 2.05 5.27
C LEU A 12 10.97 1.01 6.36
N PHE A 13 10.87 -0.28 6.05
CA PHE A 13 11.10 -1.37 7.01
C PHE A 13 12.39 -2.16 6.74
N SER A 14 13.14 -1.78 5.71
CA SER A 14 14.33 -2.51 5.25
C SER A 14 15.45 -2.66 6.29
N GLN A 15 15.51 -1.77 7.28
CA GLN A 15 16.53 -1.75 8.34
C GLN A 15 16.09 -2.47 9.63
N LEU A 16 14.84 -2.95 9.70
CA LEU A 16 14.35 -3.66 10.87
C LEU A 16 14.98 -5.04 10.99
N ALA A 17 15.30 -5.43 12.22
CA ALA A 17 15.73 -6.80 12.51
C ALA A 17 14.58 -7.79 12.28
N PRO A 18 14.85 -9.09 12.06
CA PRO A 18 13.80 -10.08 11.83
C PRO A 18 12.69 -10.09 12.90
N ALA A 19 13.06 -9.98 14.18
CA ALA A 19 12.10 -9.94 15.29
C ALA A 19 11.30 -8.62 15.37
N GLU A 20 11.78 -7.53 14.75
CA GLU A 20 11.02 -6.28 14.61
C GLU A 20 10.03 -6.38 13.46
N LEU A 21 10.45 -6.96 12.33
CA LEU A 21 9.56 -7.24 11.20
C LEU A 21 8.42 -8.18 11.57
N GLU A 22 8.67 -9.19 12.39
CA GLU A 22 7.62 -10.07 12.91
C GLU A 22 6.56 -9.28 13.70
N ARG A 23 6.99 -8.35 14.57
CA ARG A 23 6.05 -7.49 15.33
C ARG A 23 5.22 -6.59 14.42
N VAL A 24 5.80 -6.06 13.34
CA VAL A 24 5.06 -5.28 12.34
C VAL A 24 4.08 -6.19 11.58
N ALA A 25 4.52 -7.39 11.20
CA ALA A 25 3.68 -8.36 10.51
C ALA A 25 2.46 -8.79 11.35
N GLU A 26 2.62 -8.93 12.68
CA GLU A 26 1.53 -9.28 13.61
C GLU A 26 0.40 -8.24 13.64
N ILE A 27 0.72 -6.95 13.47
CA ILE A 27 -0.28 -5.87 13.42
C ILE A 27 -0.75 -5.55 11.99
N THR A 28 -0.13 -6.17 10.99
CA THR A 28 -0.49 -5.98 9.58
C THR A 28 -1.72 -6.83 9.24
N ARG A 29 -2.63 -6.27 8.43
CA ARG A 29 -3.82 -6.98 7.95
C ARG A 29 -3.81 -7.06 6.44
N GLU A 30 -3.95 -8.26 5.90
CA GLU A 30 -4.14 -8.45 4.47
C GLU A 30 -5.55 -8.01 4.05
N ARG A 31 -5.61 -7.26 2.94
CA ARG A 31 -6.86 -6.86 2.29
C ARG A 31 -6.75 -7.11 0.79
N SER A 32 -7.83 -7.62 0.20
CA SER A 32 -7.90 -7.92 -1.23
C SER A 32 -8.98 -7.08 -1.88
N TYR A 33 -8.65 -6.48 -3.01
CA TYR A 33 -9.55 -5.62 -3.78
C TYR A 33 -9.70 -6.17 -5.20
N PRO A 34 -10.93 -6.30 -5.74
CA PRO A 34 -11.14 -6.57 -7.14
C PRO A 34 -10.54 -5.47 -8.05
N ARG A 35 -10.27 -5.82 -9.31
CA ARG A 35 -9.86 -4.84 -10.33
C ARG A 35 -10.85 -3.67 -10.37
N ASN A 36 -10.32 -2.44 -10.49
CA ASN A 36 -11.06 -1.18 -10.53
C ASN A 36 -11.78 -0.80 -9.22
N SER A 37 -11.44 -1.42 -8.10
CA SER A 37 -11.92 -0.97 -6.79
C SER A 37 -11.15 0.26 -6.33
N VAL A 38 -11.84 1.16 -5.63
CA VAL A 38 -11.19 2.24 -4.88
C VAL A 38 -10.71 1.67 -3.54
N ILE A 39 -9.45 1.95 -3.19
CA ILE A 39 -8.85 1.50 -1.92
C ILE A 39 -9.07 2.56 -0.83
N LEU A 40 -8.83 3.83 -1.15
CA LEU A 40 -9.01 4.99 -0.30
C LEU A 40 -9.22 6.26 -1.13
N PHE A 41 -9.77 7.30 -0.50
CA PHE A 41 -9.92 8.64 -1.05
C PHE A 41 -8.99 9.65 -0.36
N GLU A 42 -8.71 10.78 -1.00
CA GLU A 42 -7.85 11.85 -0.45
C GLU A 42 -8.37 12.39 0.90
N ASP A 43 -9.69 12.42 1.07
CA ASP A 43 -10.35 12.92 2.28
C ASP A 43 -10.51 11.85 3.38
N ASP A 44 -10.05 10.62 3.16
CA ASP A 44 -10.11 9.58 4.17
C ASP A 44 -9.15 9.90 5.34
N PRO A 45 -9.51 9.55 6.59
CA PRO A 45 -8.60 9.68 7.72
C PRO A 45 -7.26 8.98 7.46
N GLY A 46 -6.15 9.71 7.63
CA GLY A 46 -4.80 9.18 7.46
C GLY A 46 -4.33 8.34 8.65
N ASP A 47 -4.99 7.20 8.90
CA ASP A 47 -4.72 6.33 10.05
C ASP A 47 -4.05 4.99 9.69
N ALA A 48 -3.79 4.75 8.40
CA ALA A 48 -3.22 3.50 7.91
C ALA A 48 -2.12 3.72 6.85
N LEU A 49 -1.12 2.82 6.88
CA LEU A 49 -0.16 2.61 5.80
C LEU A 49 -0.59 1.38 4.99
N TYR A 50 -0.57 1.50 3.67
CA TYR A 50 -0.80 0.38 2.77
C TYR A 50 0.52 0.01 2.08
N VAL A 51 0.69 -1.29 1.84
CA VAL A 51 1.78 -1.84 1.03
C VAL A 51 1.15 -2.75 -0.01
N VAL A 52 1.54 -2.60 -1.27
CA VAL A 52 1.02 -3.44 -2.34
C VAL A 52 1.72 -4.80 -2.28
N ALA A 53 0.97 -5.81 -1.83
CA ALA A 53 1.46 -7.18 -1.76
C ALA A 53 1.53 -7.85 -3.15
N THR A 54 0.52 -7.63 -3.98
CA THR A 54 0.45 -8.11 -5.37
C THR A 54 -0.47 -7.21 -6.19
N GLY A 55 -0.26 -7.14 -7.51
CA GLY A 55 -1.05 -6.33 -8.42
C GLY A 55 -0.48 -4.93 -8.63
N GLN A 56 -1.35 -4.00 -9.03
CA GLN A 56 -0.98 -2.61 -9.30
C GLN A 56 -2.07 -1.65 -8.82
N VAL A 57 -1.66 -0.50 -8.31
CA VAL A 57 -2.54 0.55 -7.81
C VAL A 57 -2.20 1.86 -8.49
N LYS A 58 -3.22 2.54 -9.02
CA LYS A 58 -3.07 3.86 -9.66
C LYS A 58 -3.38 4.93 -8.62
N VAL A 59 -2.45 5.83 -8.38
CA VAL A 59 -2.69 7.04 -7.57
C VAL A 59 -3.16 8.13 -8.51
N VAL A 60 -4.34 8.68 -8.25
CA VAL A 60 -4.98 9.69 -9.08
C VAL A 60 -5.33 10.92 -8.29
N LEU A 61 -5.20 12.07 -8.93
CA LEU A 61 -5.83 13.30 -8.51
C LEU A 61 -7.03 13.56 -9.42
N ILE A 62 -8.18 13.87 -8.84
CA ILE A 62 -9.41 14.18 -9.58
C ILE A 62 -9.64 15.68 -9.47
N GLY A 63 -9.56 16.39 -10.60
CA GLY A 63 -9.85 17.83 -10.65
C GLY A 63 -11.34 18.13 -10.50
N GLU A 64 -11.68 19.37 -10.17
CA GLU A 64 -13.08 19.83 -10.01
C GLU A 64 -13.94 19.62 -11.27
N ASP A 65 -13.31 19.54 -12.44
CA ASP A 65 -13.96 19.28 -13.72
C ASP A 65 -14.08 17.78 -14.07
N GLY A 66 -13.72 16.90 -13.13
CA GLY A 66 -13.76 15.45 -13.27
C GLY A 66 -12.59 14.86 -14.04
N ARG A 67 -11.59 15.65 -14.45
CA ARG A 67 -10.39 15.11 -15.12
C ARG A 67 -9.49 14.40 -14.11
N GLU A 68 -9.10 13.17 -14.45
CA GLU A 68 -8.13 12.41 -13.68
C GLU A 68 -6.71 12.66 -14.17
N VAL A 69 -5.81 12.98 -13.23
CA VAL A 69 -4.36 13.01 -13.46
C VAL A 69 -3.75 11.83 -12.72
N ILE A 70 -3.00 11.00 -13.46
CA ILE A 70 -2.24 9.90 -12.86
C ILE A 70 -0.98 10.47 -12.22
N LEU A 71 -0.86 10.37 -10.91
CA LEU A 71 0.35 10.80 -10.19
C LEU A 71 1.41 9.71 -10.19
N SER A 72 0.98 8.46 -9.95
CA SER A 72 1.87 7.31 -9.91
C SER A 72 1.12 6.00 -10.16
N VAL A 73 1.86 4.95 -10.52
CA VAL A 73 1.39 3.58 -10.54
C VAL A 73 2.30 2.77 -9.63
N LEU A 74 1.73 2.27 -8.53
CA LEU A 74 2.41 1.50 -7.51
C LEU A 74 2.27 0.00 -7.80
N GLY A 75 3.31 -0.78 -7.54
CA GLY A 75 3.39 -2.22 -7.72
C GLY A 75 3.88 -2.94 -6.46
N GLU A 76 4.22 -4.22 -6.58
CA GLU A 76 4.65 -5.04 -5.44
C GLU A 76 5.80 -4.39 -4.65
N GLY A 77 5.58 -4.14 -3.35
CA GLY A 77 6.57 -3.57 -2.43
C GLY A 77 6.55 -2.05 -2.30
N ASP A 78 5.69 -1.36 -3.07
CA ASP A 78 5.39 0.07 -2.90
C ASP A 78 4.34 0.33 -1.79
#